data_AF-A0A4V6T6F3-F1
#
_entry.id   AF-A0A4V6T6F3-F1
#
_cell.length_a   1.000
_cell.length_b   1.000
_cell.length_c   1.000
_cell.angle_alpha   90.00
_cell.angle_beta   90.00
_cell.angle_gamma   90.00
#
_symmetry.space_group_name_H-M   'P 1'
#
loop_
_entity.id
_entity.type
_entity.pdbx_description
1 polymer ?
#
loop_
_entity_poly.entity_id
_entity_poly.type
_entity_poly.pdbx_seq_one_letter_code
_entity_poly.pdbx_strand_id
1 'polypeptide(L)'
;MTMLSGDESGVEGPGLGIDPAQAGAAEEGAEEDPAERGAAGERPADAAMVVFLTEPVRRRAVEIAAMAMPGLAPGRVPARLRRFLKFSPVKRAKLARGDLAAALDSDAAFREGLAEILGATESPLVRSVNGHVAGEAVSPMADPVEVAALAYLLRPEGWRELLAVALEAVVEPPEAPAEAPAEAGAKRIGALEKENAKLRSALADQRTAAATLQEEVRRARRDLKDAEERASKTAGDLASERGRLKHVEAERRAERRRLESEVESLRAGLERARKADRDNERLASSRLWLLMETLSGTATGLRRELGLEPVEERPADYVAEQYCAEPEERPFEGSRGLEQTDPQRLDHLLALPNPHLIVDGYNVTISAWGETLTLEQQRNRLVQGLGAVAAQTNAEITVVFDGADAVFGAKPFARGVRVLFSAKGQIADDVVVELAEAEPEGRPVVVVSSDQEVAMRSRREGAYPVPSPLLVRWLQR
;
A
#
# COMPACT_ATOMS: atom_id res chain seq x y z
N MET A 1 37.12 -10.69 7.04
CA MET A 1 36.57 -11.88 6.37
C MET A 1 35.71 -11.39 5.20
N THR A 2 36.40 -11.22 4.08
CA THR A 2 35.97 -11.35 2.66
C THR A 2 34.55 -10.97 2.19
N MET A 3 34.52 -10.09 1.16
CA MET A 3 33.55 -9.94 0.04
C MET A 3 32.21 -9.25 0.38
N LEU A 4 31.56 -8.41 -0.45
CA LEU A 4 31.66 -8.09 -1.87
C LEU A 4 30.94 -6.74 -2.13
N SER A 5 31.46 -6.00 -3.10
CA SER A 5 31.05 -4.71 -3.68
C SER A 5 29.71 -4.72 -4.43
N GLY A 6 29.07 -3.54 -4.54
CA GLY A 6 27.97 -3.30 -5.48
C GLY A 6 27.30 -1.94 -5.30
N ASP A 7 27.97 -0.90 -5.80
CA ASP A 7 27.50 0.48 -5.94
C ASP A 7 26.84 0.63 -7.33
N GLU A 8 25.67 1.25 -7.43
CA GLU A 8 25.22 1.88 -8.70
C GLU A 8 24.07 2.89 -8.46
N SER A 9 24.42 4.14 -8.75
CA SER A 9 23.62 5.37 -8.78
C SER A 9 22.67 5.42 -9.98
N GLY A 10 21.55 6.15 -9.83
CA GLY A 10 20.53 6.30 -10.87
C GLY A 10 20.71 7.46 -11.86
N VAL A 11 19.54 7.92 -12.34
CA VAL A 11 19.20 9.20 -13.00
C VAL A 11 18.90 9.15 -14.52
N GLU A 12 17.60 9.40 -14.80
CA GLU A 12 16.95 10.16 -15.90
C GLU A 12 17.09 9.79 -17.40
N GLY A 13 15.93 9.75 -18.09
CA GLY A 13 15.80 9.93 -19.54
C GLY A 13 15.95 11.41 -19.97
N PRO A 14 15.65 11.84 -21.22
CA PRO A 14 14.38 11.54 -21.93
C PRO A 14 14.46 11.49 -23.49
N GLY A 15 13.31 11.24 -24.14
CA GLY A 15 12.94 12.01 -25.36
C GLY A 15 12.96 11.33 -26.75
N LEU A 16 11.75 11.15 -27.31
CA LEU A 16 11.26 11.58 -28.65
C LEU A 16 11.98 11.14 -29.95
N GLY A 17 11.18 10.75 -30.95
CA GLY A 17 11.51 10.98 -32.36
C GLY A 17 10.88 10.01 -33.37
N ILE A 18 10.06 10.54 -34.28
CA ILE A 18 9.32 9.88 -35.36
C ILE A 18 9.99 10.24 -36.72
N ASP A 19 10.03 9.26 -37.66
CA ASP A 19 10.19 9.33 -39.15
C ASP A 19 11.48 9.99 -39.75
N PRO A 20 11.77 9.96 -41.10
CA PRO A 20 11.09 9.36 -42.28
C PRO A 20 12.04 8.66 -43.32
N ALA A 21 11.45 8.29 -44.47
CA ALA A 21 12.05 7.81 -45.72
C ALA A 21 12.89 8.82 -46.56
N GLN A 22 13.77 8.30 -47.43
CA GLN A 22 14.23 8.77 -48.78
C GLN A 22 15.33 7.78 -49.27
N ALA A 23 15.28 7.09 -50.42
CA ALA A 23 15.30 7.49 -51.84
C ALA A 23 16.66 8.01 -52.36
N GLY A 24 17.27 7.31 -53.33
CA GLY A 24 18.12 7.93 -54.37
C GLY A 24 19.39 7.19 -54.86
N ALA A 25 19.36 6.82 -56.16
CA ALA A 25 20.46 6.78 -57.16
C ALA A 25 21.54 5.68 -57.08
N ALA A 26 22.23 5.23 -58.15
CA ALA A 26 22.14 5.19 -59.62
C ALA A 26 23.47 4.55 -60.12
N GLU A 27 23.57 4.25 -61.44
CA GLU A 27 24.79 3.87 -62.23
C GLU A 27 25.25 2.40 -62.14
N GLU A 28 25.80 1.75 -63.17
CA GLU A 28 25.76 1.80 -64.65
C GLU A 28 26.67 0.63 -65.11
N GLY A 29 26.45 0.08 -66.31
CA GLY A 29 27.54 -0.46 -67.14
C GLY A 29 27.67 -1.98 -67.31
N ALA A 30 27.43 -2.42 -68.55
CA ALA A 30 28.34 -3.19 -69.42
C ALA A 30 27.80 -4.51 -70.01
N GLU A 31 27.54 -4.44 -71.32
CA GLU A 31 27.46 -5.54 -72.30
C GLU A 31 28.79 -6.31 -72.44
N GLU A 32 28.73 -7.60 -72.78
CA GLU A 32 29.47 -8.19 -73.93
C GLU A 32 28.97 -9.62 -74.24
N ASP A 33 28.92 -9.93 -75.53
CA ASP A 33 28.28 -11.03 -76.28
C ASP A 33 29.34 -12.15 -76.60
N PRO A 34 29.24 -13.02 -77.65
CA PRO A 34 28.34 -14.14 -78.01
C PRO A 34 29.08 -15.51 -78.24
N ALA A 35 28.38 -16.48 -78.87
CA ALA A 35 28.87 -17.60 -79.72
C ALA A 35 29.24 -18.95 -79.03
N GLU A 36 28.97 -20.17 -79.52
CA GLU A 36 28.43 -20.69 -80.79
C GLU A 36 28.23 -22.25 -80.76
N ARG A 37 27.28 -22.74 -81.58
CA ARG A 37 27.26 -23.93 -82.46
C ARG A 37 27.28 -25.42 -81.98
N GLY A 38 26.36 -26.19 -82.60
CA GLY A 38 26.51 -27.61 -83.03
C GLY A 38 25.26 -28.49 -82.78
N ALA A 39 24.28 -28.65 -83.70
CA ALA A 39 24.20 -29.59 -84.85
C ALA A 39 24.36 -31.08 -84.45
N ALA A 40 23.63 -32.10 -84.90
CA ALA A 40 22.49 -32.33 -85.80
C ALA A 40 22.05 -33.82 -85.58
N GLY A 41 20.82 -34.21 -85.94
CA GLY A 41 20.45 -35.63 -85.95
C GLY A 41 18.97 -35.91 -86.15
N GLU A 42 18.51 -35.81 -87.38
CA GLU A 42 17.15 -36.15 -87.82
C GLU A 42 17.12 -37.58 -88.35
N ARG A 43 16.14 -38.39 -87.93
CA ARG A 43 15.44 -39.35 -88.83
C ARG A 43 14.06 -39.75 -88.29
N PRO A 44 13.04 -39.90 -89.17
CA PRO A 44 11.62 -39.94 -88.78
C PRO A 44 10.97 -41.33 -89.00
N ALA A 45 9.99 -41.67 -88.15
CA ALA A 45 8.88 -42.61 -88.36
C ALA A 45 7.98 -42.44 -87.13
N ASP A 46 6.78 -41.88 -87.21
CA ASP A 46 5.61 -42.53 -87.79
C ASP A 46 4.51 -41.47 -88.02
N ALA A 47 3.76 -41.61 -89.11
CA ALA A 47 2.78 -40.63 -89.57
C ALA A 47 1.61 -40.46 -88.59
N ALA A 48 1.30 -39.20 -88.24
CA ALA A 48 0.19 -38.81 -87.40
C ALA A 48 -1.17 -39.07 -88.09
N MET A 49 -1.76 -40.24 -87.85
CA MET A 49 -3.16 -40.53 -88.18
C MET A 49 -4.05 -40.18 -86.97
N VAL A 50 -5.01 -39.27 -87.16
CA VAL A 50 -5.90 -38.73 -86.11
C VAL A 50 -6.87 -39.81 -85.62
N VAL A 51 -6.90 -40.09 -84.32
CA VAL A 51 -7.85 -41.02 -83.68
C VAL A 51 -9.09 -40.26 -83.20
N PHE A 52 -10.28 -40.65 -83.66
CA PHE A 52 -11.56 -40.04 -83.26
C PHE A 52 -12.21 -40.85 -82.13
N LEU A 53 -12.35 -40.24 -80.94
CA LEU A 53 -13.05 -40.83 -79.78
C LEU A 53 -14.49 -40.30 -79.68
N THR A 54 -15.45 -41.18 -79.36
CA THR A 54 -16.83 -40.78 -79.02
C THR A 54 -16.87 -40.00 -77.70
N GLU A 55 -17.88 -39.15 -77.52
CA GLU A 55 -18.01 -38.28 -76.32
C GLU A 55 -18.01 -39.06 -74.97
N PRO A 56 -18.68 -40.23 -74.85
CA PRO A 56 -18.61 -41.04 -73.63
C PRO A 56 -17.19 -41.52 -73.31
N VAL A 57 -16.46 -41.99 -74.32
CA VAL A 57 -15.08 -42.49 -74.17
C VAL A 57 -14.11 -41.35 -73.86
N ARG A 58 -14.25 -40.19 -74.51
CA ARG A 58 -13.45 -38.99 -74.22
C ARG A 58 -13.64 -38.53 -72.77
N ARG A 59 -14.88 -38.51 -72.28
CA ARG A 59 -15.18 -38.16 -70.89
C ARG A 59 -14.53 -39.15 -69.92
N ARG A 60 -14.65 -40.45 -70.20
CA ARG A 60 -14.08 -41.49 -69.35
C ARG A 60 -12.55 -41.45 -69.32
N ALA A 61 -11.90 -41.21 -70.46
CA ALA A 61 -10.45 -41.05 -70.53
C ALA A 61 -9.96 -39.84 -69.71
N VAL A 62 -10.70 -38.72 -69.74
CA VAL A 62 -10.39 -37.53 -68.92
C VAL A 62 -10.55 -37.79 -67.42
N GLU A 63 -11.56 -38.56 -67.01
CA GLU A 63 -11.77 -38.94 -65.61
C GLU A 63 -10.63 -39.83 -65.09
N ILE A 64 -10.24 -40.84 -65.87
CA ILE A 64 -9.13 -41.74 -65.53
C ILE A 64 -7.81 -40.95 -65.47
N ALA A 65 -7.55 -40.09 -66.46
CA ALA A 65 -6.35 -39.23 -66.46
C ALA A 65 -6.33 -38.25 -65.28
N ALA A 66 -7.48 -37.65 -64.91
CA ALA A 66 -7.59 -36.76 -63.75
C ALA A 66 -7.29 -37.48 -62.42
N MET A 67 -7.62 -38.77 -62.32
CA MET A 67 -7.32 -39.61 -61.16
C MET A 67 -5.84 -39.97 -61.08
N ALA A 68 -5.18 -40.30 -62.20
CA ALA A 68 -3.77 -40.71 -62.24
C ALA A 68 -2.76 -39.55 -62.19
N MET A 69 -3.16 -38.34 -62.64
CA MET A 69 -2.28 -37.16 -62.72
C MET A 69 -1.47 -36.80 -61.43
N PRO A 70 -2.00 -36.90 -60.18
CA PRO A 70 -1.21 -36.60 -58.98
C PRO A 70 0.04 -37.46 -58.78
N GLY A 71 0.09 -38.67 -59.35
CA GLY A 71 1.22 -39.59 -59.22
C GLY A 71 2.42 -39.23 -60.10
N LEU A 72 2.29 -38.24 -61.00
CA LEU A 72 3.34 -37.83 -61.93
C LEU A 72 4.41 -37.00 -61.23
N ALA A 73 5.67 -37.19 -61.63
CA ALA A 73 6.74 -36.26 -61.27
C ALA A 73 6.41 -34.84 -61.76
N PRO A 74 6.73 -33.77 -61.00
CA PRO A 74 6.30 -32.40 -61.30
C PRO A 74 6.80 -31.87 -62.66
N GLY A 75 7.89 -32.44 -63.20
CA GLY A 75 8.41 -32.14 -64.53
C GLY A 75 7.60 -32.72 -65.70
N ARG A 76 6.85 -33.81 -65.47
CA ARG A 76 6.02 -34.47 -66.50
C ARG A 76 4.57 -33.97 -66.55
N VAL A 77 4.18 -33.05 -65.65
CA VAL A 77 2.86 -32.40 -65.68
C VAL A 77 2.94 -31.11 -66.50
N PRO A 78 2.13 -30.95 -67.57
CA PRO A 78 2.07 -29.74 -68.37
C PRO A 78 1.77 -28.49 -67.53
N ALA A 79 2.40 -27.36 -67.85
CA ALA A 79 2.29 -26.13 -67.07
C ALA A 79 0.83 -25.66 -66.86
N ARG A 80 -0.03 -25.83 -67.87
CA ARG A 80 -1.47 -25.48 -67.82
C ARG A 80 -2.26 -26.34 -66.82
N LEU A 81 -1.81 -27.57 -66.55
CA LEU A 81 -2.49 -28.53 -65.70
C LEU A 81 -2.05 -28.48 -64.23
N ARG A 82 -0.86 -27.91 -63.93
CA ARG A 82 -0.31 -27.83 -62.55
C ARG A 82 -1.26 -27.14 -61.56
N ARG A 83 -1.96 -26.10 -61.99
CA ARG A 83 -2.95 -25.39 -61.16
C ARG A 83 -4.12 -26.27 -60.70
N PHE A 84 -4.37 -27.38 -61.38
CA PHE A 84 -5.49 -28.27 -61.09
C PHE A 84 -5.13 -29.46 -60.18
N LEU A 85 -3.84 -29.67 -59.87
CA LEU A 85 -3.36 -30.72 -58.96
C LEU A 85 -3.93 -30.59 -57.53
N LYS A 86 -4.29 -29.37 -57.11
CA LYS A 86 -4.88 -29.09 -55.79
C LYS A 86 -6.36 -29.48 -55.66
N PHE A 87 -7.05 -29.77 -56.77
CA PHE A 87 -8.47 -30.13 -56.74
C PHE A 87 -8.66 -31.64 -56.62
N SER A 88 -9.78 -32.05 -56.00
CA SER A 88 -10.19 -33.45 -55.93
C SER A 88 -10.39 -34.03 -57.35
N PRO A 89 -10.25 -35.37 -57.56
CA PRO A 89 -10.33 -35.99 -58.89
C PRO A 89 -11.59 -35.61 -59.68
N VAL A 90 -12.76 -35.60 -59.02
CA VAL A 90 -14.04 -35.23 -59.64
C VAL A 90 -14.08 -33.76 -60.07
N LYS A 91 -13.58 -32.84 -59.24
CA LYS A 91 -13.51 -31.41 -59.58
C LYS A 91 -12.47 -31.15 -60.68
N ARG A 92 -11.38 -31.91 -60.70
CA ARG A 92 -10.33 -31.84 -61.72
C ARG A 92 -10.83 -32.30 -63.09
N ALA A 93 -11.51 -33.45 -63.15
CA ALA A 93 -12.13 -33.95 -64.39
C ALA A 93 -13.18 -32.98 -64.96
N LYS A 94 -13.84 -32.20 -64.11
CA LYS A 94 -14.83 -31.19 -64.54
C LYS A 94 -14.20 -29.87 -64.99
N LEU A 95 -13.29 -29.29 -64.19
CA LEU A 95 -12.70 -27.97 -64.44
C LEU A 95 -11.58 -27.99 -65.48
N ALA A 96 -10.80 -29.06 -65.52
CA ALA A 96 -9.66 -29.20 -66.43
C ALA A 96 -10.01 -30.01 -67.69
N ARG A 97 -11.29 -30.27 -67.98
CA ARG A 97 -11.71 -31.19 -69.06
C ARG A 97 -11.06 -30.87 -70.42
N GLY A 98 -11.09 -29.61 -70.83
CA GLY A 98 -10.51 -29.16 -72.09
C GLY A 98 -8.98 -29.21 -72.10
N ASP A 99 -8.35 -28.72 -71.03
CA ASP A 99 -6.89 -28.73 -70.89
C ASP A 99 -6.33 -30.17 -70.82
N LEU A 100 -7.06 -31.09 -70.17
CA LEU A 100 -6.73 -32.51 -70.08
C LEU A 100 -6.86 -33.21 -71.42
N ALA A 101 -7.96 -33.01 -72.14
CA ALA A 101 -8.15 -33.59 -73.46
C ALA A 101 -7.07 -33.11 -74.44
N ALA A 102 -6.76 -31.81 -74.44
CA ALA A 102 -5.71 -31.25 -75.29
C ALA A 102 -4.31 -31.78 -74.95
N ALA A 103 -3.99 -31.95 -73.66
CA ALA A 103 -2.72 -32.51 -73.22
C ALA A 103 -2.59 -34.00 -73.59
N LEU A 104 -3.68 -34.77 -73.47
CA LEU A 104 -3.71 -36.18 -73.90
C LEU A 104 -3.49 -36.31 -75.42
N ASP A 105 -3.90 -35.34 -76.23
CA ASP A 105 -3.70 -35.40 -77.68
C ASP A 105 -2.30 -34.92 -78.10
N SER A 106 -1.76 -33.87 -77.46
CA SER A 106 -0.54 -33.18 -77.93
C SER A 106 0.76 -33.55 -77.20
N ASP A 107 0.73 -33.97 -75.93
CA ASP A 107 1.94 -34.15 -75.12
C ASP A 107 2.29 -35.64 -74.92
N ALA A 108 3.38 -36.09 -75.55
CA ALA A 108 3.83 -37.49 -75.46
C ALA A 108 4.41 -37.84 -74.07
N ALA A 109 5.17 -36.94 -73.46
CA ALA A 109 5.80 -37.19 -72.15
C ALA A 109 4.77 -37.26 -71.02
N PHE A 110 3.70 -36.47 -71.12
CA PHE A 110 2.56 -36.55 -70.21
C PHE A 110 1.81 -37.88 -70.34
N ARG A 111 1.57 -38.36 -71.57
CA ARG A 111 0.92 -39.66 -71.81
C ARG A 111 1.74 -40.82 -71.29
N GLU A 112 3.04 -40.86 -71.58
CA GLU A 112 3.94 -41.93 -71.10
C GLU A 112 3.96 -42.00 -69.58
N GLY A 113 4.05 -40.85 -68.90
CA GLY A 113 3.97 -40.82 -67.45
C GLY A 113 2.63 -41.32 -66.89
N LEU A 114 1.51 -41.03 -67.57
CA LEU A 114 0.19 -41.54 -67.17
C LEU A 114 0.08 -43.05 -67.39
N ALA A 115 0.61 -43.56 -68.50
CA ALA A 115 0.65 -44.98 -68.79
C ALA A 115 1.50 -45.75 -67.75
N GLU A 116 2.63 -45.19 -67.31
CA GLU A 116 3.48 -45.74 -66.25
C GLU A 116 2.73 -45.85 -64.90
N ILE A 117 2.02 -44.80 -64.50
CA ILE A 117 1.22 -44.79 -63.26
C ILE A 117 0.05 -45.76 -63.33
N LEU A 118 -0.66 -45.78 -64.47
CA LEU A 118 -1.78 -46.70 -64.66
C LEU A 118 -1.29 -48.15 -64.69
N GLY A 119 -0.16 -48.44 -65.36
CA GLY A 119 0.47 -49.76 -65.39
C GLY A 119 0.94 -50.25 -64.03
N ALA A 120 1.32 -49.34 -63.12
CA ALA A 120 1.65 -49.67 -61.72
C ALA A 120 0.43 -49.94 -60.84
N THR A 121 -0.80 -49.69 -61.33
CA THR A 121 -2.03 -49.92 -60.57
C THR A 121 -2.43 -51.40 -60.61
N GLU A 122 -2.73 -52.02 -59.46
CA GLU A 122 -3.14 -53.44 -59.35
C GLU A 122 -4.56 -53.76 -59.86
N SER A 123 -5.08 -52.99 -60.82
CA SER A 123 -6.41 -53.22 -61.39
C SER A 123 -6.38 -54.38 -62.40
N PRO A 124 -7.28 -55.38 -62.28
CA PRO A 124 -7.32 -56.52 -63.19
C PRO A 124 -7.62 -56.10 -64.63
N LEU A 125 -8.44 -55.05 -64.83
CA LEU A 125 -8.77 -54.51 -66.15
C LEU A 125 -7.57 -53.79 -66.81
N VAL A 126 -6.76 -53.10 -66.01
CA VAL A 126 -5.56 -52.41 -66.52
C VAL A 126 -4.51 -53.43 -66.94
N ARG A 127 -4.33 -54.52 -66.18
CA ARG A 127 -3.44 -55.63 -66.57
C ARG A 127 -3.92 -56.34 -67.84
N SER A 128 -5.22 -56.61 -67.97
CA SER A 128 -5.75 -57.26 -69.18
C SER A 128 -5.62 -56.39 -70.42
N VAL A 129 -5.76 -55.07 -70.28
CA VAL A 129 -5.56 -54.13 -71.40
C VAL A 129 -4.07 -53.99 -71.72
N ASN A 130 -3.19 -53.84 -70.72
CA ASN A 130 -1.76 -53.61 -70.94
C ASN A 130 -1.00 -54.85 -71.46
N GLY A 131 -1.44 -56.06 -71.06
CA GLY A 131 -0.87 -57.33 -71.53
C GLY A 131 -1.56 -57.90 -72.77
N HIS A 132 -2.50 -57.16 -73.38
CA HIS A 132 -3.20 -57.60 -74.57
C HIS A 132 -2.23 -57.76 -75.76
N VAL A 133 -2.29 -58.90 -76.42
CA VAL A 133 -1.65 -59.16 -77.71
C VAL A 133 -2.72 -59.08 -78.79
N ALA A 134 -2.39 -58.46 -79.93
CA ALA A 134 -3.30 -58.32 -81.08
C ALA A 134 -3.99 -59.66 -81.41
N GLY A 135 -5.32 -59.70 -81.26
CA GLY A 135 -6.17 -60.88 -81.48
C GLY A 135 -6.80 -61.52 -80.24
N GLU A 136 -6.47 -61.09 -79.01
CA GLU A 136 -7.02 -61.68 -77.78
C GLU A 136 -8.16 -60.84 -77.16
N ALA A 137 -9.42 -61.31 -77.21
CA ALA A 137 -10.55 -60.52 -76.70
C ALA A 137 -10.44 -60.22 -75.19
N VAL A 138 -10.58 -58.94 -74.82
CA VAL A 138 -10.76 -58.52 -73.42
C VAL A 138 -12.12 -59.03 -72.92
N SER A 139 -12.20 -59.43 -71.65
CA SER A 139 -13.40 -60.04 -71.04
C SER A 139 -14.73 -59.34 -71.44
N PRO A 140 -15.74 -60.09 -71.91
CA PRO A 140 -17.02 -59.53 -72.39
C PRO A 140 -17.89 -58.91 -71.28
N MET A 141 -17.49 -59.02 -70.00
CA MET A 141 -18.18 -58.38 -68.88
C MET A 141 -17.64 -56.99 -68.53
N ALA A 142 -16.57 -56.53 -69.18
CA ALA A 142 -16.03 -55.20 -68.96
C ALA A 142 -16.89 -54.13 -69.66
N ASP A 143 -17.04 -52.96 -69.04
CA ASP A 143 -17.73 -51.82 -69.66
C ASP A 143 -16.97 -51.40 -70.94
N PRO A 144 -17.60 -51.48 -72.13
CA PRO A 144 -16.96 -51.12 -73.39
C PRO A 144 -16.41 -49.68 -73.40
N VAL A 145 -17.04 -48.74 -72.67
CA VAL A 145 -16.59 -47.35 -72.58
C VAL A 145 -15.28 -47.24 -71.78
N GLU A 146 -15.14 -48.04 -70.72
CA GLU A 146 -13.94 -48.08 -69.88
C GLU A 146 -12.78 -48.78 -70.58
N VAL A 147 -13.04 -49.87 -71.30
CA VAL A 147 -12.03 -50.56 -72.12
C VAL A 147 -11.48 -49.65 -73.22
N ALA A 148 -12.36 -48.92 -73.93
CA ALA A 148 -11.96 -47.95 -74.95
C ALA A 148 -11.10 -46.82 -74.36
N ALA A 149 -11.46 -46.31 -73.17
CA ALA A 149 -10.71 -45.25 -72.50
C ALA A 149 -9.32 -45.70 -72.03
N LEU A 150 -9.21 -46.93 -71.50
CA LEU A 150 -7.93 -47.50 -71.06
C LEU A 150 -7.01 -47.85 -72.23
N ALA A 151 -7.56 -48.39 -73.32
CA ALA A 151 -6.80 -48.67 -74.55
C ALA A 151 -6.17 -47.39 -75.13
N TYR A 152 -6.90 -46.27 -75.09
CA TYR A 152 -6.40 -44.96 -75.53
C TYR A 152 -5.24 -44.42 -74.67
N LEU A 153 -5.29 -44.66 -73.35
CA LEU A 153 -4.34 -44.12 -72.38
C LEU A 153 -3.06 -44.97 -72.25
N LEU A 154 -3.17 -46.30 -72.27
CA LEU A 154 -2.04 -47.23 -72.06
C LEU A 154 -1.25 -47.52 -73.34
N ARG A 155 -1.90 -47.46 -74.51
CA ARG A 155 -1.33 -47.74 -75.83
C ARG A 155 -0.42 -49.00 -75.91
N PRO A 156 -0.88 -50.18 -75.44
CA PRO A 156 -0.18 -51.45 -75.65
C PRO A 156 0.00 -51.78 -77.15
N GLU A 157 0.82 -52.78 -77.48
CA GLU A 157 0.93 -53.27 -78.86
C GLU A 157 -0.47 -53.65 -79.39
N GLY A 158 -0.87 -53.09 -80.55
CA GLY A 158 -2.22 -53.34 -81.10
C GLY A 158 -3.38 -52.52 -80.50
N TRP A 159 -3.13 -51.52 -79.63
CA TRP A 159 -4.17 -50.72 -78.97
C TRP A 159 -5.25 -50.11 -79.87
N ARG A 160 -4.95 -49.89 -81.15
CA ARG A 160 -5.89 -49.32 -82.12
C ARG A 160 -7.02 -50.30 -82.46
N GLU A 161 -6.73 -51.60 -82.53
CA GLU A 161 -7.72 -52.64 -82.81
C GLU A 161 -8.66 -52.82 -81.61
N LEU A 162 -8.10 -52.84 -80.39
CA LEU A 162 -8.88 -52.84 -79.15
C LEU A 162 -9.85 -51.65 -79.05
N LEU A 163 -9.37 -50.46 -79.40
CA LEU A 163 -10.19 -49.25 -79.35
C LEU A 163 -11.37 -49.33 -80.35
N ALA A 164 -11.14 -49.88 -81.54
CA ALA A 164 -12.19 -50.02 -82.55
C ALA A 164 -13.30 -50.98 -82.09
N VAL A 165 -12.93 -52.17 -81.59
CA VAL A 165 -13.88 -53.18 -81.08
C VAL A 165 -14.70 -52.62 -79.92
N ALA A 166 -14.08 -51.92 -78.99
CA ALA A 166 -14.77 -51.35 -77.83
C ALA A 166 -15.72 -50.21 -78.22
N LEU A 167 -15.42 -49.42 -79.26
CA LEU A 167 -16.31 -48.36 -79.74
C LEU A 167 -17.57 -48.90 -80.42
N GLU A 168 -17.49 -50.05 -81.10
CA GLU A 168 -18.64 -50.68 -81.77
C GLU A 168 -19.68 -51.18 -80.75
N ALA A 169 -19.23 -51.77 -79.64
CA ALA A 169 -20.11 -52.29 -78.59
C ALA A 169 -20.89 -51.21 -77.79
N VAL A 170 -20.48 -49.94 -77.83
CA VAL A 170 -21.16 -48.83 -77.11
C VAL A 170 -22.45 -48.37 -77.82
N VAL A 171 -22.65 -48.73 -79.09
CA VAL A 171 -23.71 -48.16 -79.94
C VAL A 171 -25.07 -48.88 -79.79
N GLU A 172 -25.15 -50.04 -79.14
CA GLU A 172 -26.34 -50.92 -79.22
C GLU A 172 -27.03 -51.18 -77.85
N PRO A 173 -28.20 -50.56 -77.55
CA PRO A 173 -29.06 -50.98 -76.43
C PRO A 173 -30.37 -51.69 -76.86
N PRO A 174 -30.82 -52.77 -76.18
CA PRO A 174 -32.06 -53.50 -76.51
C PRO A 174 -33.33 -53.05 -75.72
N GLU A 175 -34.49 -52.99 -76.37
CA GLU A 175 -35.83 -52.70 -75.80
C GLU A 175 -36.57 -53.96 -75.27
N ALA A 176 -37.47 -53.79 -74.29
CA ALA A 176 -38.32 -54.85 -73.70
C ALA A 176 -39.84 -54.53 -73.78
N PRO A 177 -40.76 -55.54 -73.83
CA PRO A 177 -42.21 -55.31 -73.95
C PRO A 177 -43.06 -55.57 -72.67
N ALA A 178 -44.37 -55.27 -72.78
CA ALA A 178 -45.31 -54.79 -71.76
C ALA A 178 -46.24 -55.79 -70.99
N GLU A 179 -46.56 -55.36 -69.76
CA GLU A 179 -47.74 -55.44 -68.84
C GLU A 179 -48.88 -56.52 -68.84
N ALA A 180 -49.38 -56.79 -67.60
CA ALA A 180 -50.56 -57.58 -67.20
C ALA A 180 -51.54 -56.72 -66.31
N PRO A 181 -52.74 -57.19 -65.85
CA PRO A 181 -54.03 -56.47 -65.90
C PRO A 181 -54.31 -55.36 -64.85
N ALA A 182 -55.13 -54.37 -65.27
CA ALA A 182 -55.30 -53.03 -64.69
C ALA A 182 -56.03 -52.90 -63.32
N GLU A 183 -56.75 -53.90 -62.82
CA GLU A 183 -57.66 -53.72 -61.67
C GLU A 183 -56.97 -53.86 -60.30
N ALA A 184 -56.00 -54.78 -60.19
CA ALA A 184 -55.10 -54.86 -59.04
C ALA A 184 -54.10 -53.68 -59.03
N GLY A 185 -53.78 -53.16 -60.21
CA GLY A 185 -53.02 -51.92 -60.39
C GLY A 185 -53.76 -50.72 -59.79
N ALA A 186 -55.03 -50.52 -60.14
CA ALA A 186 -55.83 -49.38 -59.66
C ALA A 186 -55.99 -49.32 -58.12
N LYS A 187 -56.23 -50.46 -57.44
CA LYS A 187 -56.31 -50.50 -55.97
C LYS A 187 -54.95 -50.25 -55.31
N ARG A 188 -53.85 -50.75 -55.89
CA ARG A 188 -52.49 -50.42 -55.45
C ARG A 188 -52.18 -48.95 -55.65
N ILE A 189 -52.55 -48.37 -56.80
CA ILE A 189 -52.36 -46.95 -57.10
C ILE A 189 -53.11 -46.08 -56.08
N GLY A 190 -54.38 -46.35 -55.80
CA GLY A 190 -55.14 -45.57 -54.80
C GLY A 190 -54.62 -45.70 -53.36
N ALA A 191 -54.06 -46.85 -52.98
CA ALA A 191 -53.38 -47.02 -51.69
C ALA A 191 -52.07 -46.21 -51.63
N LEU A 192 -51.27 -46.28 -52.70
CA LEU A 192 -50.03 -45.53 -52.85
C LEU A 192 -50.27 -44.01 -52.93
N GLU A 193 -51.40 -43.56 -53.48
CA GLU A 193 -51.79 -42.14 -53.50
C GLU A 193 -52.14 -41.63 -52.10
N LYS A 194 -52.89 -42.41 -51.32
CA LYS A 194 -53.19 -42.09 -49.92
C LYS A 194 -51.93 -42.08 -49.06
N GLU A 195 -51.02 -43.03 -49.30
CA GLU A 195 -49.72 -43.07 -48.63
C GLU A 195 -48.85 -41.87 -49.04
N ASN A 196 -48.80 -41.53 -50.34
CA ASN A 196 -48.11 -40.33 -50.82
C ASN A 196 -48.71 -39.04 -50.22
N ALA A 197 -50.03 -38.94 -50.10
CA ALA A 197 -50.68 -37.80 -49.48
C ALA A 197 -50.29 -37.67 -47.99
N LYS A 198 -50.27 -38.79 -47.25
CA LYS A 198 -49.79 -38.83 -45.86
C LYS A 198 -48.31 -38.44 -45.74
N LEU A 199 -47.46 -38.99 -46.60
CA LEU A 199 -46.03 -38.67 -46.63
C LEU A 199 -45.80 -37.19 -46.99
N ARG A 200 -46.59 -36.62 -47.90
CA ARG A 200 -46.53 -35.19 -48.25
C ARG A 200 -46.96 -34.31 -47.07
N SER A 201 -48.01 -34.67 -46.34
CA SER A 201 -48.42 -33.97 -45.11
C SER A 201 -47.32 -34.03 -44.06
N ALA A 202 -46.81 -35.23 -43.76
CA ALA A 202 -45.73 -35.40 -42.78
C ALA A 202 -44.46 -34.64 -43.18
N LEU A 203 -44.12 -34.59 -44.48
CA LEU A 203 -43.00 -33.78 -44.97
C LEU A 203 -43.25 -32.28 -44.82
N ALA A 204 -44.48 -31.81 -45.00
CA ALA A 204 -44.86 -30.42 -44.76
C ALA A 204 -44.75 -30.06 -43.27
N ASP A 205 -45.25 -30.92 -42.37
CA ASP A 205 -45.16 -30.73 -40.92
C ASP A 205 -43.70 -30.76 -40.43
N GLN A 206 -42.88 -31.65 -40.98
CA GLN A 206 -41.43 -31.67 -40.70
C GLN A 206 -40.72 -30.41 -41.20
N ARG A 207 -41.14 -29.86 -42.35
CA ARG A 207 -40.59 -28.61 -42.87
C ARG A 207 -40.97 -27.40 -42.02
N THR A 208 -42.20 -27.32 -41.53
CA THR A 208 -42.62 -26.24 -40.62
C THR A 208 -41.90 -26.36 -39.27
N ALA A 209 -41.80 -27.56 -38.69
CA ALA A 209 -41.03 -27.81 -37.47
C ALA A 209 -39.53 -27.48 -37.65
N ALA A 210 -38.93 -27.82 -38.79
CA ALA A 210 -37.55 -27.44 -39.09
C ALA A 210 -37.39 -25.91 -39.22
N ALA A 211 -38.37 -25.22 -39.80
CA ALA A 211 -38.36 -23.76 -39.92
C ALA A 211 -38.49 -23.07 -38.56
N THR A 212 -39.37 -23.55 -37.67
CA THR A 212 -39.49 -23.01 -36.31
C THR A 212 -38.23 -23.24 -35.50
N LEU A 213 -37.66 -24.46 -35.54
CA LEU A 213 -36.38 -24.76 -34.89
C LEU A 213 -35.24 -23.89 -35.43
N GLN A 214 -35.19 -23.63 -36.73
CA GLN A 214 -34.19 -22.72 -37.30
C GLN A 214 -34.34 -21.30 -36.77
N GLU A 215 -35.56 -20.80 -36.61
CA GLU A 215 -35.78 -19.46 -36.07
C GLU A 215 -35.47 -19.38 -34.57
N GLU A 216 -35.80 -20.43 -33.81
CA GLU A 216 -35.41 -20.57 -32.40
C GLU A 216 -33.88 -20.59 -32.25
N VAL A 217 -33.16 -21.32 -33.09
CA VAL A 217 -31.68 -21.32 -33.09
C VAL A 217 -31.13 -19.94 -33.45
N ARG A 218 -31.71 -19.23 -34.43
CA ARG A 218 -31.29 -17.86 -34.75
C ARG A 218 -31.57 -16.89 -33.60
N ARG A 219 -32.70 -17.04 -32.91
CA ARG A 219 -33.04 -16.23 -31.73
C ARG A 219 -32.09 -16.53 -30.58
N ALA A 220 -31.89 -17.79 -30.22
CA ALA A 220 -30.97 -18.20 -29.16
C ALA A 220 -29.53 -17.74 -29.42
N ARG A 221 -29.06 -17.77 -30.68
CA ARG A 221 -27.74 -17.23 -31.05
C ARG A 221 -27.63 -15.72 -30.88
N ARG A 222 -28.69 -14.96 -31.21
CA ARG A 222 -28.76 -13.52 -30.96
C ARG A 222 -28.74 -13.23 -29.46
N ASP A 223 -29.59 -13.93 -28.70
CA ASP A 223 -29.68 -13.76 -27.25
C ASP A 223 -28.36 -14.11 -26.54
N LEU A 224 -27.66 -15.16 -26.99
CA LEU A 224 -26.33 -15.54 -26.50
C LEU A 224 -25.30 -14.43 -26.79
N LYS A 225 -25.26 -13.92 -28.02
CA LYS A 225 -24.34 -12.84 -28.40
C LYS A 225 -24.59 -11.59 -27.57
N ASP A 226 -25.85 -11.19 -27.41
CA ASP A 226 -26.21 -10.03 -26.61
C ASP A 226 -25.87 -10.23 -25.12
N ALA A 227 -26.00 -11.46 -24.61
CA ALA A 227 -25.59 -11.80 -23.25
C ALA A 227 -24.06 -11.78 -23.07
N GLU A 228 -23.30 -12.28 -24.04
CA GLU A 228 -21.83 -12.22 -24.07
C GLU A 228 -21.32 -10.78 -24.12
N GLU A 229 -21.92 -9.94 -24.97
CA GLU A 229 -21.59 -8.51 -25.03
C GLU A 229 -21.91 -7.79 -23.71
N ARG A 230 -23.06 -8.10 -23.09
CA ARG A 230 -23.41 -7.58 -21.75
C ARG A 230 -22.42 -8.03 -20.68
N ALA A 231 -22.03 -9.31 -20.68
CA ALA A 231 -21.07 -9.87 -19.73
C ALA A 231 -19.67 -9.27 -19.92
N SER A 232 -19.23 -9.05 -21.16
CA SER A 232 -17.96 -8.40 -21.48
C SER A 232 -17.92 -6.94 -20.98
N LYS A 233 -19.01 -6.19 -21.19
CA LYS A 233 -19.13 -4.81 -20.68
C LYS A 233 -19.06 -4.77 -19.15
N THR A 234 -19.86 -5.57 -18.45
CA THR A 234 -19.84 -5.58 -16.98
C THR A 234 -18.51 -6.07 -16.41
N ALA A 235 -17.83 -7.01 -17.08
CA ALA A 235 -16.48 -7.42 -16.71
C ALA A 235 -15.46 -6.29 -16.88
N GLY A 236 -15.57 -5.48 -17.95
CA GLY A 236 -14.74 -4.29 -18.17
C GLY A 236 -14.97 -3.20 -17.12
N ASP A 237 -16.23 -2.93 -16.77
CA ASP A 237 -16.60 -1.97 -15.72
C ASP A 237 -16.06 -2.43 -14.36
N LEU A 238 -16.23 -3.72 -14.02
CA LEU A 238 -15.72 -4.30 -12.79
C LEU A 238 -14.19 -4.25 -12.72
N ALA A 239 -13.50 -4.49 -13.84
CA ALA A 239 -12.04 -4.37 -13.90
C ALA A 239 -11.58 -2.93 -13.68
N SER A 240 -12.29 -1.95 -14.25
CA SER A 240 -12.02 -0.52 -14.09
C SER A 240 -12.22 -0.07 -12.64
N GLU A 241 -13.33 -0.47 -12.00
CA GLU A 241 -13.60 -0.18 -10.59
C GLU A 241 -12.57 -0.86 -9.66
N ARG A 242 -12.20 -2.11 -9.93
CA ARG A 242 -11.11 -2.79 -9.20
C ARG A 242 -9.78 -2.07 -9.36
N GLY A 243 -9.49 -1.51 -10.53
CA GLY A 243 -8.31 -0.68 -10.78
C GLY A 243 -8.32 0.59 -9.93
N ARG A 244 -9.44 1.32 -9.92
CA ARG A 244 -9.65 2.52 -9.10
C ARG A 244 -9.47 2.23 -7.61
N LEU A 245 -10.11 1.17 -7.10
CA LEU A 245 -9.99 0.78 -5.70
C LEU A 245 -8.54 0.43 -5.32
N LYS A 246 -7.83 -0.32 -6.16
CA LYS A 246 -6.41 -0.63 -5.92
C LYS A 246 -5.54 0.63 -5.87
N HIS A 247 -5.82 1.61 -6.72
CA HIS A 247 -5.08 2.87 -6.73
C HIS A 247 -5.32 3.66 -5.43
N VAL A 248 -6.58 3.83 -5.03
CA VAL A 248 -6.96 4.51 -3.77
C VAL A 248 -6.37 3.77 -2.56
N GLU A 249 -6.36 2.44 -2.56
CA GLU A 249 -5.72 1.67 -1.50
C GLU A 249 -4.19 1.87 -1.46
N ALA A 250 -3.54 1.96 -2.63
CA ALA A 250 -2.10 2.21 -2.70
C ALA A 250 -1.74 3.61 -2.19
N GLU A 251 -2.52 4.62 -2.57
CA GLU A 251 -2.38 6.00 -2.07
C GLU A 251 -2.57 6.05 -0.55
N ARG A 252 -3.66 5.47 -0.03
CA ARG A 252 -3.90 5.40 1.43
C ARG A 252 -2.79 4.67 2.17
N ARG A 253 -2.24 3.59 1.62
CA ARG A 253 -1.10 2.88 2.22
C ARG A 253 0.16 3.74 2.22
N ALA A 254 0.41 4.52 1.16
CA ALA A 254 1.54 5.43 1.09
C ALA A 254 1.41 6.60 2.07
N GLU A 255 0.23 7.22 2.16
CA GLU A 255 -0.08 8.25 3.15
C GLU A 255 0.08 7.73 4.57
N ARG A 256 -0.44 6.54 4.87
CA ARG A 256 -0.31 5.93 6.20
C ARG A 256 1.16 5.74 6.58
N ARG A 257 2.01 5.25 5.66
CA ARG A 257 3.45 5.11 5.91
C ARG A 257 4.14 6.45 6.14
N ARG A 258 3.76 7.50 5.39
CA ARG A 258 4.29 8.85 5.59
C ARG A 258 3.92 9.38 6.97
N LEU A 259 2.65 9.29 7.36
CA LEU A 259 2.17 9.72 8.68
C LEU A 259 2.79 8.90 9.82
N GLU A 260 2.94 7.59 9.65
CA GLU A 260 3.64 6.72 10.61
C GLU A 260 5.10 7.19 10.79
N SER A 261 5.81 7.50 9.70
CA SER A 261 7.19 8.00 9.75
C SER A 261 7.30 9.40 10.39
N GLU A 262 6.32 10.28 10.13
CA GLU A 262 6.27 11.61 10.72
C GLU A 262 6.02 11.52 12.23
N VAL A 263 5.05 10.70 12.65
CA VAL A 263 4.77 10.45 14.08
C VAL A 263 6.00 9.89 14.79
N GLU A 264 6.72 8.95 14.18
CA GLU A 264 7.93 8.40 14.76
C GLU A 264 9.03 9.47 14.90
N SER A 265 9.21 10.31 13.88
CA SER A 265 10.18 11.41 13.91
C SER A 265 9.84 12.44 15.01
N LEU A 266 8.55 12.76 15.18
CA LEU A 266 8.07 13.69 16.20
C LEU A 266 8.23 13.11 17.61
N ARG A 267 7.96 11.81 17.79
CA ARG A 267 8.21 11.10 19.05
C ARG A 267 9.68 11.11 19.42
N ALA A 268 10.56 10.78 18.48
CA ALA A 268 12.01 10.84 18.68
C ALA A 268 12.50 12.28 18.96
N GLY A 269 11.86 13.29 18.36
CA GLY A 269 12.11 14.71 18.67
C GLY A 269 11.73 15.08 20.10
N LEU A 270 10.54 14.66 20.54
CA LEU A 270 10.02 14.94 21.88
C LEU A 270 10.83 14.23 22.97
N GLU A 271 11.27 12.99 22.75
CA GLU A 271 12.14 12.27 23.67
C GLU A 271 13.50 12.96 23.84
N ARG A 272 14.09 13.44 22.73
CA ARG A 272 15.32 14.24 22.76
C ARG A 272 15.13 15.54 23.54
N ALA A 273 14.04 16.25 23.33
CA ALA A 273 13.72 17.48 24.06
C ALA A 273 13.56 17.22 25.57
N ARG A 274 12.79 16.19 25.96
CA ARG A 274 12.62 15.79 27.37
C ARG A 274 13.92 15.34 28.02
N LYS A 275 14.83 14.73 27.28
CA LYS A 275 16.15 14.36 27.80
C LYS A 275 16.99 15.61 28.03
N ALA A 276 17.04 16.52 27.06
CA ALA A 276 17.78 17.78 27.19
C ALA A 276 17.27 18.62 28.38
N ASP A 277 15.97 18.68 28.59
CA ASP A 277 15.36 19.39 29.71
C ASP A 277 15.79 18.81 31.07
N ARG A 278 15.69 17.48 31.23
CA ARG A 278 16.18 16.78 32.43
C ARG A 278 17.67 16.97 32.66
N ASP A 279 18.47 16.95 31.60
CA ASP A 279 19.91 17.18 31.71
C ASP A 279 20.21 18.64 32.11
N ASN A 280 19.45 19.62 31.62
CA ASN A 280 19.54 21.02 32.02
C ASN A 280 19.14 21.24 33.49
N GLU A 281 18.05 20.63 33.95
CA GLU A 281 17.61 20.69 35.35
C GLU A 281 18.66 20.08 36.28
N ARG A 282 19.27 18.95 35.89
CA ARG A 282 20.36 18.33 36.63
C ARG A 282 21.58 19.25 36.72
N LEU A 283 21.97 19.85 35.59
CA LEU A 283 23.08 20.81 35.57
C LEU A 283 22.78 22.04 36.43
N ALA A 284 21.56 22.58 36.38
CA ALA A 284 21.13 23.71 37.20
C ALA A 284 21.16 23.35 38.69
N SER A 285 20.67 22.17 39.06
CA SER A 285 20.71 21.67 40.44
C SER A 285 22.14 21.48 40.95
N SER A 286 23.03 20.91 40.13
CA SER A 286 24.45 20.77 40.47
C SER A 286 25.15 22.13 40.63
N ARG A 287 24.85 23.10 39.75
CA ARG A 287 25.36 24.47 39.86
C ARG A 287 24.87 25.15 41.14
N LEU A 288 23.58 25.03 41.47
CA LEU A 288 23.02 25.59 42.70
C LEU A 288 23.68 24.98 43.93
N TRP A 289 23.84 23.66 43.95
CA TRP A 289 24.51 22.98 45.06
C TRP A 289 25.95 23.48 45.22
N LEU A 290 26.72 23.57 44.14
CA LEU A 290 28.09 24.11 44.18
C LEU A 290 28.11 25.55 44.69
N LEU A 291 27.19 26.41 44.25
CA LEU A 291 27.08 27.78 44.74
C LEU A 291 26.78 27.82 46.25
N MET A 292 25.84 27.00 46.72
CA MET A 292 25.51 26.92 48.14
C MET A 292 26.66 26.39 48.99
N GLU A 293 27.39 25.39 48.50
CA GLU A 293 28.59 24.88 49.14
C GLU A 293 29.67 25.95 49.23
N THR A 294 29.90 26.71 48.15
CA THR A 294 30.86 27.82 48.15
C THR A 294 30.44 28.95 49.11
N LEU A 295 29.15 29.29 49.20
CA LEU A 295 28.64 30.27 50.15
C LEU A 295 28.80 29.79 51.60
N SER A 296 28.52 28.52 51.88
CA SER A 296 28.68 27.95 53.22
C SER A 296 30.15 27.88 53.63
N GLY A 297 31.03 27.49 52.71
CA GLY A 297 32.48 27.46 52.91
C GLY A 297 33.07 28.86 53.12
N THR A 298 32.63 29.86 52.35
CA THR A 298 33.07 31.27 52.54
C THR A 298 32.57 31.86 53.85
N ALA A 299 31.31 31.61 54.25
CA ALA A 299 30.78 32.03 55.54
C ALA A 299 31.57 31.41 56.71
N THR A 300 31.91 30.12 56.62
CA THR A 300 32.71 29.42 57.63
C THR A 300 34.14 29.97 57.68
N GLY A 301 34.76 30.20 56.51
CA GLY A 301 36.08 30.82 56.41
C GLY A 301 36.11 32.24 57.01
N LEU A 302 35.11 33.07 56.68
CA LEU A 302 34.97 34.42 57.21
C LEU A 302 34.81 34.41 58.74
N ARG A 303 34.00 33.50 59.29
CA ARG A 303 33.86 33.33 60.74
C ARG A 303 35.19 33.01 61.42
N ARG A 304 35.99 32.15 60.80
CA ARG A 304 37.33 31.77 61.30
C ARG A 304 38.33 32.92 61.22
N GLU A 305 38.41 33.63 60.09
CA GLU A 305 39.34 34.75 59.87
C GLU A 305 39.01 35.96 60.77
N LEU A 306 37.72 36.24 60.98
CA LEU A 306 37.28 37.30 61.88
C LEU A 306 37.34 36.89 63.37
N GLY A 307 37.71 35.64 63.69
CA GLY A 307 37.78 35.15 65.07
C GLY A 307 36.43 35.15 65.80
N LEU A 308 35.33 34.99 65.07
CA LEU A 308 33.97 35.03 65.64
C LEU A 308 33.68 33.70 66.35
N GLU A 309 33.98 33.64 67.66
CA GLU A 309 33.48 32.60 68.55
C GLU A 309 31.99 32.78 68.86
N PRO A 310 31.25 31.71 69.22
CA PRO A 310 29.88 31.84 69.69
C PRO A 310 29.82 32.79 70.90
N VAL A 311 29.07 33.88 70.77
CA VAL A 311 28.96 34.89 71.82
C VAL A 311 28.16 34.33 73.01
N GLU A 312 28.66 34.54 74.23
CA GLU A 312 27.98 34.11 75.47
C GLU A 312 26.79 35.01 75.82
N GLU A 313 26.86 36.30 75.44
CA GLU A 313 25.82 37.32 75.66
C GLU A 313 25.20 37.78 74.33
N ARG A 314 23.87 37.91 74.28
CA ARG A 314 23.13 38.31 73.08
C ARG A 314 22.66 39.76 73.17
N PRO A 315 22.33 40.43 72.05
CA PRO A 315 21.82 41.81 72.07
C PRO A 315 20.62 42.01 73.02
N ALA A 316 19.68 41.06 73.05
CA ALA A 316 18.59 41.06 74.02
C ALA A 316 19.03 40.94 75.49
N ASP A 317 20.18 40.31 75.79
CA ASP A 317 20.77 40.34 77.14
C ASP A 317 21.26 41.75 77.48
N TYR A 318 21.92 42.43 76.53
CA TYR A 318 22.35 43.82 76.72
C TYR A 318 21.17 44.78 76.92
N VAL A 319 20.08 44.66 76.15
CA VAL A 319 18.88 45.49 76.37
C VAL A 319 18.23 45.17 77.71
N ALA A 320 18.18 43.89 78.09
CA ALA A 320 17.72 43.49 79.42
C ALA A 320 18.55 44.11 80.56
N GLU A 321 19.85 44.30 80.34
CA GLU A 321 20.76 44.99 81.26
C GLU A 321 20.67 46.54 81.18
N GLN A 322 20.36 47.09 79.99
CA GLN A 322 20.22 48.52 79.67
C GLN A 322 18.86 49.13 80.04
N TYR A 323 17.93 48.39 80.65
CA TYR A 323 16.84 49.00 81.41
C TYR A 323 17.32 49.81 82.65
N CYS A 324 18.62 50.16 82.70
CA CYS A 324 19.17 51.48 83.07
C CYS A 324 19.90 52.19 81.88
N ALA A 325 19.19 53.07 81.16
CA ALA A 325 19.63 54.13 80.22
C ALA A 325 19.56 53.88 78.68
N GLU A 326 19.06 54.94 78.01
CA GLU A 326 18.46 55.04 76.65
C GLU A 326 19.46 55.01 75.46
N PRO A 327 19.03 54.53 74.28
CA PRO A 327 19.70 54.79 73.00
C PRO A 327 18.84 55.51 71.92
N GLU A 328 19.54 56.02 70.89
CA GLU A 328 19.06 56.88 69.79
C GLU A 328 18.76 56.11 68.48
N GLU A 329 17.72 56.57 67.76
CA GLU A 329 17.13 55.98 66.54
C GLU A 329 17.99 56.04 65.26
N ARG A 330 17.88 55.01 64.41
CA ARG A 330 18.30 55.05 62.98
C ARG A 330 17.22 54.49 62.04
N PRO A 331 17.13 54.96 60.78
CA PRO A 331 16.13 54.46 59.83
C PRO A 331 16.73 53.58 58.70
N PHE A 332 16.11 52.44 58.36
CA PHE A 332 16.22 51.84 57.02
C PHE A 332 15.05 50.89 56.63
N GLU A 333 14.98 50.54 55.34
CA GLU A 333 13.84 50.07 54.54
C GLU A 333 13.63 48.54 54.51
N GLY A 334 12.41 48.08 54.80
CA GLY A 334 12.03 46.66 54.85
C GLY A 334 11.31 46.10 53.60
N SER A 335 11.64 44.85 53.28
CA SER A 335 11.16 44.07 52.13
C SER A 335 9.82 43.36 52.41
N ARG A 336 8.95 43.30 51.39
CA ARG A 336 7.60 42.72 51.41
C ARG A 336 7.57 41.27 50.97
N GLY A 337 6.71 40.46 51.61
CA GLY A 337 6.12 39.28 50.97
C GLY A 337 5.75 38.17 51.95
N LEU A 338 4.47 38.14 52.36
CA LEU A 338 3.61 37.01 52.81
C LEU A 338 2.41 37.60 53.59
N GLU A 339 1.23 36.99 53.51
CA GLU A 339 0.03 37.45 54.24
C GLU A 339 0.19 37.27 55.77
N GLN A 340 -0.31 38.22 56.56
CA GLN A 340 -0.03 38.35 58.00
C GLN A 340 -0.74 37.32 58.91
N THR A 341 -1.62 36.47 58.35
CA THR A 341 -2.62 35.71 59.15
C THR A 341 -2.48 34.18 59.06
N ASP A 342 -1.52 33.64 58.30
CA ASP A 342 -1.34 32.19 58.17
C ASP A 342 -0.52 31.59 59.34
N PRO A 343 -1.02 30.59 60.10
CA PRO A 343 -0.23 29.94 61.14
C PRO A 343 1.03 29.23 60.63
N GLN A 344 1.06 28.79 59.36
CA GLN A 344 2.27 28.18 58.75
C GLN A 344 3.41 29.19 58.62
N ARG A 345 3.10 30.49 58.60
CA ARG A 345 4.09 31.57 58.60
C ARG A 345 4.85 31.63 59.91
N LEU A 346 4.17 31.49 61.05
CA LEU A 346 4.83 31.48 62.35
C LEU A 346 5.73 30.25 62.48
N ASP A 347 5.26 29.09 62.03
CA ASP A 347 6.08 27.86 61.94
C ASP A 347 7.35 28.07 61.09
N HIS A 348 7.21 28.72 59.93
CA HIS A 348 8.35 29.02 59.06
C HIS A 348 9.34 30.01 59.68
N LEU A 349 8.85 31.10 60.29
CA LEU A 349 9.69 32.12 60.93
C LEU A 349 10.46 31.56 62.13
N LEU A 350 9.82 30.71 62.95
CA LEU A 350 10.46 30.06 64.10
C LEU A 350 11.41 28.92 63.69
N ALA A 351 11.32 28.41 62.46
CA ALA A 351 12.23 27.41 61.90
C ALA A 351 13.50 28.03 61.27
N LEU A 352 13.55 29.36 61.10
CA LEU A 352 14.76 30.05 60.65
C LEU A 352 15.89 29.88 61.68
N PRO A 353 17.17 30.01 61.28
CA PRO A 353 18.29 29.90 62.22
C PRO A 353 18.31 31.08 63.21
N ASN A 354 18.35 30.77 64.51
CA ASN A 354 18.44 31.71 65.64
C ASN A 354 17.41 32.87 65.61
N PRO A 355 16.10 32.59 65.44
CA PRO A 355 15.09 33.63 65.45
C PRO A 355 14.92 34.19 66.86
N HIS A 356 14.47 35.43 66.98
CA HIS A 356 14.13 36.05 68.25
C HIS A 356 12.63 36.38 68.28
N LEU A 357 11.91 35.75 69.18
CA LEU A 357 10.48 35.96 69.41
C LEU A 357 10.30 36.91 70.60
N ILE A 358 9.85 38.14 70.31
CA ILE A 358 9.51 39.15 71.31
C ILE A 358 7.99 39.17 71.46
N VAL A 359 7.50 39.03 72.69
CA VAL A 359 6.07 38.89 72.99
C VAL A 359 5.61 40.02 73.90
N ASP A 360 4.60 40.75 73.46
CA ASP A 360 3.84 41.68 74.29
C ASP A 360 2.89 40.89 75.20
N GLY A 361 3.28 40.77 76.46
CA GLY A 361 2.71 39.84 77.42
C GLY A 361 1.23 40.10 77.74
N TYR A 362 0.85 41.36 78.02
CA TYR A 362 -0.54 41.67 78.36
C TYR A 362 -1.44 41.71 77.14
N ASN A 363 -0.95 42.14 75.99
CA ASN A 363 -1.74 42.09 74.76
C ASN A 363 -2.15 40.64 74.43
N VAL A 364 -1.21 39.70 74.55
CA VAL A 364 -1.48 38.28 74.34
C VAL A 364 -2.37 37.70 75.44
N THR A 365 -2.11 37.99 76.72
CA THR A 365 -2.90 37.38 77.80
C THR A 365 -4.30 37.93 77.92
N ILE A 366 -4.50 39.24 77.71
CA ILE A 366 -5.82 39.87 77.75
C ILE A 366 -6.67 39.33 76.59
N SER A 367 -6.10 39.23 75.39
CA SER A 367 -6.79 38.65 74.23
C SER A 367 -7.15 37.17 74.40
N ALA A 368 -6.39 36.41 75.20
CA ALA A 368 -6.57 34.96 75.33
C ALA A 368 -7.39 34.54 76.56
N TRP A 369 -7.19 35.21 77.69
CA TRP A 369 -7.68 34.78 79.00
C TRP A 369 -8.19 35.93 79.89
N GLY A 370 -8.35 37.14 79.34
CA GLY A 370 -8.69 38.36 80.08
C GLY A 370 -9.94 38.27 80.97
N GLU A 371 -10.92 37.46 80.57
CA GLU A 371 -12.20 37.31 81.29
C GLU A 371 -12.20 36.21 82.37
N THR A 372 -11.17 35.35 82.40
CA THR A 372 -11.22 34.07 83.15
C THR A 372 -10.15 33.89 84.21
N LEU A 373 -9.03 34.61 84.11
CA LEU A 373 -7.86 34.43 84.97
C LEU A 373 -7.39 35.77 85.56
N THR A 374 -6.80 35.72 86.75
CA THR A 374 -6.12 36.90 87.33
C THR A 374 -4.86 37.26 86.54
N LEU A 375 -4.36 38.50 86.63
CA LEU A 375 -3.16 38.94 85.91
C LEU A 375 -1.92 38.06 86.20
N GLU A 376 -1.77 37.60 87.45
CA GLU A 376 -0.70 36.68 87.83
C GLU A 376 -0.86 35.29 87.19
N GLN A 377 -2.08 34.76 87.16
CA GLN A 377 -2.38 33.47 86.53
C GLN A 377 -2.21 33.53 85.01
N GLN A 378 -2.59 34.65 84.40
CA GLN A 378 -2.38 34.94 82.99
C GLN A 378 -0.89 34.93 82.63
N ARG A 379 -0.05 35.66 83.39
CA ARG A 379 1.41 35.69 83.20
C ARG A 379 2.02 34.30 83.32
N ASN A 380 1.71 33.58 84.39
CA ASN A 380 2.27 32.24 84.63
C ASN A 380 1.90 31.26 83.51
N ARG A 381 0.65 31.34 83.01
CA ARG A 381 0.17 30.52 81.90
C ARG A 381 0.87 30.84 80.58
N LEU A 382 1.07 32.12 80.26
CA LEU A 382 1.79 32.54 79.05
C LEU A 382 3.25 32.08 79.08
N VAL A 383 3.96 32.33 80.19
CA VAL A 383 5.38 31.95 80.34
C VAL A 383 5.56 30.43 80.27
N GLN A 384 4.64 29.66 80.86
CA GLN A 384 4.67 28.20 80.76
C GLN A 384 4.45 27.72 79.31
N GLY A 385 3.49 28.31 78.59
CA GLY A 385 3.26 27.99 77.18
C GLY A 385 4.46 28.32 76.29
N LEU A 386 5.06 29.49 76.51
CA LEU A 386 6.27 29.92 75.80
C LEU A 386 7.48 29.05 76.12
N GLY A 387 7.56 28.49 77.33
CA GLY A 387 8.58 27.49 77.66
C GLY A 387 8.48 26.22 76.80
N ALA A 388 7.27 25.82 76.40
CA ALA A 388 7.10 24.72 75.45
C ALA A 388 7.53 25.11 74.03
N VAL A 389 7.29 26.35 73.61
CA VAL A 389 7.79 26.89 72.32
C VAL A 389 9.31 26.87 72.29
N ALA A 390 9.96 27.38 73.35
CA ALA A 390 11.42 27.43 73.47
C ALA A 390 12.06 26.04 73.46
N ALA A 391 11.34 25.01 73.93
CA ALA A 391 11.83 23.63 73.91
C ALA A 391 11.68 22.95 72.53
N GLN A 392 10.72 23.40 71.71
CA GLN A 392 10.43 22.84 70.39
C GLN A 392 11.15 23.58 69.25
N THR A 393 11.56 24.82 69.49
CA THR A 393 12.16 25.71 68.50
C THR A 393 13.56 26.15 68.95
N ASN A 394 14.39 26.63 68.03
CA ASN A 394 15.66 27.27 68.36
C ASN A 394 15.50 28.78 68.57
N ALA A 395 14.27 29.23 68.84
CA ALA A 395 13.95 30.64 69.03
C ALA A 395 14.41 31.11 70.40
N GLU A 396 15.10 32.25 70.41
CA GLU A 396 15.19 33.04 71.63
C GLU A 396 13.83 33.65 71.93
N ILE A 397 13.33 33.55 73.17
CA ILE A 397 12.01 34.08 73.51
C ILE A 397 12.15 35.12 74.61
N THR A 398 11.63 36.32 74.37
CA THR A 398 11.56 37.41 75.34
C THR A 398 10.12 37.88 75.47
N VAL A 399 9.62 37.95 76.70
CA VAL A 399 8.25 38.39 77.02
C VAL A 399 8.34 39.66 77.83
N VAL A 400 7.62 40.69 77.40
CA VAL A 400 7.57 41.99 78.06
C VAL A 400 6.21 42.19 78.70
N PHE A 401 6.17 42.52 79.99
CA PHE A 401 4.94 42.88 80.70
C PHE A 401 4.95 44.34 81.12
N ASP A 402 3.78 44.98 81.07
CA ASP A 402 3.61 46.37 81.49
C ASP A 402 3.69 46.52 83.03
N GLY A 403 4.25 47.62 83.51
CA GLY A 403 4.74 47.77 84.87
C GLY A 403 3.80 48.45 85.86
N ALA A 404 3.42 47.74 86.93
CA ALA A 404 3.15 48.32 88.26
C ALA A 404 3.34 47.36 89.46
N ASP A 405 3.74 46.10 89.27
CA ASP A 405 4.08 45.17 90.37
C ASP A 405 5.50 44.64 90.20
N ALA A 406 6.47 45.35 90.80
CA ALA A 406 7.83 44.89 90.91
C ALA A 406 7.90 43.72 91.90
N VAL A 407 7.86 42.48 91.40
CA VAL A 407 8.46 41.36 92.13
C VAL A 407 9.92 41.28 91.70
N PHE A 408 10.77 41.83 92.58
CA PHE A 408 12.22 41.78 92.53
C PHE A 408 12.77 40.41 92.13
N GLY A 409 13.78 40.44 91.25
CA GLY A 409 14.80 39.40 91.11
C GLY A 409 14.26 38.00 90.92
N ALA A 410 14.00 37.60 89.68
CA ALA A 410 13.78 36.20 89.39
C ALA A 410 14.62 35.74 88.22
N LYS A 411 15.51 34.79 88.54
CA LYS A 411 16.10 33.82 87.63
C LYS A 411 15.12 33.41 86.52
N PRO A 412 15.63 33.05 85.31
CA PRO A 412 14.80 32.69 84.16
C PRO A 412 13.61 31.81 84.58
N PHE A 413 12.41 32.40 84.55
CA PHE A 413 11.18 31.67 84.76
C PHE A 413 11.00 30.78 83.54
N ALA A 414 11.14 29.47 83.77
CA ALA A 414 11.15 28.40 82.77
C ALA A 414 12.40 28.34 81.87
N ARG A 415 12.81 27.11 81.54
CA ARG A 415 13.97 26.82 80.69
C ARG A 415 13.79 27.50 79.32
N GLY A 416 14.53 28.57 79.06
CA GLY A 416 14.64 29.19 77.73
C GLY A 416 13.74 30.41 77.44
N VAL A 417 13.03 30.97 78.42
CA VAL A 417 12.21 32.20 78.23
C VAL A 417 12.73 33.34 79.10
N ARG A 418 13.00 34.50 78.49
CA ARG A 418 13.35 35.76 79.16
C ARG A 418 12.07 36.53 79.47
N VAL A 419 11.93 37.02 80.70
CA VAL A 419 10.78 37.83 81.12
C VAL A 419 11.27 39.19 81.59
N LEU A 420 10.76 40.25 80.95
CA LEU A 420 11.08 41.65 81.23
C LEU A 420 9.82 42.37 81.71
N PHE A 421 10.01 43.35 82.58
CA PHE A 421 8.97 44.27 83.03
C PHE A 421 9.37 45.68 82.61
N SER A 422 8.44 46.46 82.04
CA SER A 422 8.71 47.85 81.72
C SER A 422 8.96 48.68 82.98
N ALA A 423 9.78 49.74 82.83
CA ALA A 423 10.07 50.66 83.92
C ALA A 423 8.82 51.47 84.34
N LYS A 424 8.82 52.00 85.56
CA LYS A 424 7.69 52.79 86.07
C LYS A 424 7.48 54.05 85.20
N GLY A 425 6.36 54.09 84.47
CA GLY A 425 6.00 55.21 83.59
C GLY A 425 6.36 55.01 82.11
N GLN A 426 6.90 53.85 81.74
CA GLN A 426 7.16 53.44 80.36
C GLN A 426 6.19 52.31 79.97
N ILE A 427 5.68 52.35 78.74
CA ILE A 427 4.75 51.33 78.23
C ILE A 427 5.56 50.15 77.69
N ALA A 428 5.06 48.92 77.89
CA ALA A 428 5.67 47.70 77.36
C ALA A 428 5.93 47.75 75.83
N ASP A 429 5.08 48.48 75.11
CA ASP A 429 5.17 48.72 73.67
C ASP A 429 6.51 49.32 73.24
N ASP A 430 7.03 50.29 73.99
CA ASP A 430 8.32 50.93 73.69
C ASP A 430 9.48 49.96 73.91
N VAL A 431 9.42 49.18 75.00
CA VAL A 431 10.39 48.13 75.33
C VAL A 431 10.44 47.04 74.26
N VAL A 432 9.29 46.66 73.70
CA VAL A 432 9.20 45.70 72.59
C VAL A 432 9.86 46.21 71.32
N VAL A 433 9.69 47.51 71.01
CA VAL A 433 10.30 48.14 69.83
C VAL A 433 11.82 48.28 70.00
N GLU A 434 12.28 48.69 71.18
CA GLU A 434 13.71 48.80 71.51
C GLU A 434 14.43 47.45 71.43
N LEU A 435 13.79 46.37 71.91
CA LEU A 435 14.32 45.01 71.74
C LEU A 435 14.42 44.60 70.27
N ALA A 436 13.49 45.05 69.42
CA ALA A 436 13.56 44.78 67.99
C ALA A 436 14.66 45.61 67.30
N GLU A 437 14.90 46.84 67.75
CA GLU A 437 15.93 47.75 67.24
C GLU A 437 17.35 47.28 67.60
N ALA A 438 17.56 46.74 68.80
CA ALA A 438 18.88 46.30 69.25
C ALA A 438 19.40 45.05 68.52
N GLU A 439 18.53 44.30 67.87
CA GLU A 439 18.90 43.09 67.15
C GLU A 439 19.57 43.41 65.80
N PRO A 440 20.60 42.66 65.39
CA PRO A 440 21.35 42.99 64.19
C PRO A 440 20.51 42.77 62.92
N GLU A 441 20.66 43.67 61.96
CA GLU A 441 20.02 43.56 60.65
C GLU A 441 20.31 42.18 60.01
N GLY A 442 19.25 41.46 59.65
CA GLY A 442 19.33 40.12 59.05
C GLY A 442 19.10 38.95 60.02
N ARG A 443 19.05 39.19 61.34
CA ARG A 443 18.51 38.21 62.29
C ARG A 443 16.97 38.23 62.20
N PRO A 444 16.29 37.07 62.09
CA PRO A 444 14.84 37.05 62.08
C PRO A 444 14.26 37.43 63.45
N VAL A 445 13.69 38.63 63.56
CA VAL A 445 12.98 39.10 64.76
C VAL A 445 11.48 39.00 64.51
N VAL A 446 10.75 38.36 65.41
CA VAL A 446 9.30 38.17 65.36
C VAL A 446 8.69 38.88 66.55
N VAL A 447 7.85 39.87 66.30
CA VAL A 447 7.16 40.62 67.36
C VAL A 447 5.70 40.20 67.41
N VAL A 448 5.25 39.69 68.55
CA VAL A 448 3.86 39.31 68.77
C VAL A 448 3.14 40.40 69.56
N SER A 449 2.27 41.15 68.86
CA SER A 449 1.32 42.08 69.46
C SER A 449 0.12 42.25 68.52
N SER A 450 -1.04 42.59 69.09
CA SER A 450 -2.24 42.99 68.33
C SER A 450 -2.39 44.50 68.22
N ASP A 451 -1.48 45.27 68.84
CA ASP A 451 -1.44 46.72 68.65
C ASP A 451 -0.86 47.06 67.27
N GLN A 452 -1.60 47.88 66.51
CA GLN A 452 -1.18 48.32 65.18
C GLN A 452 0.00 49.28 65.23
N GLU A 453 0.12 50.09 66.29
CA GLU A 453 1.24 51.02 66.47
C GLU A 453 2.54 50.26 66.71
N VAL A 454 2.54 49.29 67.64
CA VAL A 454 3.68 48.39 67.89
C VAL A 454 4.03 47.60 66.63
N ALA A 455 3.03 47.06 65.92
CA ALA A 455 3.27 46.32 64.69
C ALA A 455 3.89 47.19 63.58
N MET A 456 3.52 48.47 63.49
CA MET A 456 4.12 49.41 62.54
C MET A 456 5.54 49.81 62.94
N ARG A 457 5.76 50.14 64.22
CA ARG A 457 7.09 50.52 64.75
C ARG A 457 8.06 49.35 64.64
N SER A 458 7.69 48.17 65.11
CA SER A 458 8.50 46.95 64.99
C SER A 458 8.82 46.59 63.53
N ARG A 459 7.89 46.84 62.60
CA ARG A 459 8.13 46.63 61.16
C ARG A 459 9.15 47.61 60.58
N ARG A 460 9.22 48.84 61.10
CA ARG A 460 10.26 49.81 60.73
C ARG A 460 11.64 49.32 61.16
N GLU A 461 11.71 48.65 62.31
CA GLU A 461 12.94 48.02 62.82
C GLU A 461 13.24 46.64 62.19
N GLY A 462 12.59 46.29 61.08
CA GLY A 462 12.85 45.05 60.35
C GLY A 462 12.26 43.78 60.96
N ALA A 463 11.50 43.88 62.05
CA ALA A 463 10.84 42.73 62.66
C ALA A 463 9.57 42.30 61.89
N TYR A 464 9.21 41.03 62.03
CA TYR A 464 7.99 40.45 61.50
C TYR A 464 6.86 40.55 62.55
N PRO A 465 5.90 41.48 62.39
CA PRO A 465 4.77 41.56 63.30
C PRO A 465 3.81 40.37 63.08
N VAL A 466 3.41 39.75 64.19
CA VAL A 466 2.50 38.60 64.24
C VAL A 466 1.35 38.93 65.20
N PRO A 467 0.09 38.83 64.77
CA PRO A 467 -1.06 39.05 65.65
C PRO A 467 -1.09 38.09 66.84
N SER A 468 -1.41 38.59 68.04
CA SER A 468 -1.51 37.81 69.29
C SER A 468 -2.39 36.55 69.18
N PRO A 469 -3.56 36.57 68.49
CA PRO A 469 -4.39 35.37 68.34
C PRO A 469 -3.68 34.20 67.63
N LEU A 470 -2.69 34.46 66.77
CA LEU A 470 -1.94 33.40 66.09
C LEU A 470 -1.02 32.67 67.05
N LEU A 471 -0.31 33.39 67.92
CA LEU A 471 0.53 32.80 68.96
C LEU A 471 -0.33 31.96 69.91
N VAL A 472 -1.50 32.46 70.31
CA VAL A 472 -2.41 31.75 71.22
C VAL A 472 -2.92 30.45 70.60
N ARG A 473 -3.32 30.46 69.32
CA ARG A 473 -3.70 29.25 68.59
C ARG A 473 -2.55 28.27 68.46
N TRP A 474 -1.34 28.77 68.26
CA TRP A 474 -0.13 27.96 68.19
C TRP A 474 0.17 27.27 69.52
N LEU A 475 0.07 28.00 70.64
CA LEU A 475 0.27 27.49 72.01
C LEU A 475 -0.77 26.44 72.45
N GLN A 476 -1.92 26.36 71.78
CA GLN A 476 -2.99 25.41 72.06
C GLN A 476 -2.92 24.12 71.23
N ARG A 477 -2.00 24.05 70.25
CA ARG A 477 -1.66 22.81 69.55
C ARG A 477 -0.89 21.88 70.48
#